data_AF-A0A6M8W966-F1
#
_entry.id   AF-A0A6M8W966-F1
#
_cell.length_a   1.000
_cell.length_b   1.000
_cell.length_c   1.000
_cell.angle_alpha   90.00
_cell.angle_beta   90.00
_cell.angle_gamma   90.00
#
_symmetry.space_group_name_H-M   'P 1'
#
loop_
_entity.id
_entity.type
_entity.pdbx_description
1 polymer ?
#
loop_
_entity_poly.entity_id
_entity_poly.type
_entity_poly.pdbx_seq_one_letter_code
_entity_poly.pdbx_strand_id
1 'polypeptide(L)'
;MDRRYARQEVHACDRFRVSAEMHPPARDWWVPEGSIIYVIGDIHGRVDLLDALLERIADDEGQRGTTQRCLVFLGDYIDRGPASREVIDRLLNDPLPTFHKEFLLGNHEQVMLRYLNGDLRVARHWLQKGGLQAVSSYGLDVALENLTDDKALESLRKAIKQAIPNRHMDFYQHLKSSHREGDYYFAHAGVLPGVPLEQQTVRDLVWIRGRFHRSVVDHGVRVVHGHEVVPRVEVRTNRIGIDTGAYRTGVLTCLVLNANTIRFLQTGQRGAPDSEQSRLDLSSA
;
A
#
# COMPACT_ATOMS: atom_id res chain seq x y z
N MET A 1 -33.09 -37.29 63.24
CA MET A 1 -33.92 -36.08 63.40
C MET A 1 -32.95 -34.91 63.35
N ASP A 2 -32.59 -34.39 62.17
CA ASP A 2 -33.27 -33.30 61.43
C ASP A 2 -33.24 -32.00 62.27
N ARG A 3 -32.65 -30.84 61.93
CA ARG A 3 -32.41 -30.08 60.67
C ARG A 3 -31.19 -29.14 60.91
N ARG A 4 -30.19 -28.93 60.03
CA ARG A 4 -30.09 -28.32 58.67
C ARG A 4 -30.11 -26.76 58.61
N TYR A 5 -29.15 -26.27 57.80
CA TYR A 5 -28.87 -24.91 57.25
C TYR A 5 -28.02 -23.95 58.12
N ALA A 6 -26.70 -23.79 57.95
CA ALA A 6 -25.85 -23.40 56.81
C ALA A 6 -25.70 -21.88 56.62
N ARG A 7 -24.47 -21.37 56.84
CA ARG A 7 -23.77 -20.38 56.00
C ARG A 7 -22.27 -20.37 56.32
N GLN A 8 -21.52 -20.99 55.41
CA GLN A 8 -20.22 -20.58 54.85
C GLN A 8 -20.11 -19.04 54.74
N GLU A 9 -18.99 -18.34 54.94
CA GLU A 9 -17.75 -18.47 54.15
C GLU A 9 -16.58 -17.60 54.72
N VAL A 10 -15.39 -18.20 54.67
CA VAL A 10 -14.02 -17.75 54.34
C VAL A 10 -13.33 -16.46 54.85
N HIS A 11 -12.22 -16.76 55.53
CA HIS A 11 -10.89 -16.13 55.47
C HIS A 11 -10.40 -15.65 54.08
N ALA A 12 -9.52 -14.64 54.13
CA ALA A 12 -8.15 -14.66 53.58
C ALA A 12 -7.81 -13.38 52.79
N CYS A 13 -6.99 -12.55 53.43
CA CYS A 13 -6.12 -11.58 52.81
C CYS A 13 -5.01 -12.35 52.06
N ASP A 14 -4.98 -12.30 50.72
CA ASP A 14 -3.75 -12.60 49.98
C ASP A 14 -3.82 -12.07 48.52
N ARG A 15 -2.79 -11.29 48.17
CA ARG A 15 -2.13 -11.13 46.85
C ARG A 15 -2.98 -10.77 45.63
N PHE A 16 -2.99 -9.47 45.29
CA PHE A 16 -2.98 -9.06 43.89
C PHE A 16 -1.55 -9.09 43.35
N ARG A 17 -1.14 -10.26 42.83
CA ARG A 17 -0.07 -10.34 41.85
C ARG A 17 -0.62 -9.73 40.56
N VAL A 18 -0.08 -8.60 40.13
CA VAL A 18 -0.28 -8.10 38.77
C VAL A 18 0.24 -9.20 37.85
N SER A 19 -0.66 -9.88 37.13
CA SER A 19 -0.28 -10.82 36.09
C SER A 19 0.46 -10.02 35.03
N ALA A 20 1.75 -10.27 34.88
CA ALA A 20 2.49 -9.81 33.72
C ALA A 20 1.70 -10.23 32.48
N GLU A 21 1.23 -9.25 31.71
CA GLU A 21 0.68 -9.48 30.38
C GLU A 21 1.76 -10.23 29.60
N MET A 22 1.55 -11.54 29.42
CA MET A 22 2.42 -12.36 28.57
C MET A 22 2.24 -11.81 27.16
N HIS A 23 3.14 -10.92 26.77
CA HIS A 23 3.30 -10.55 25.39
C HIS A 23 3.61 -11.85 24.64
N PRO A 24 2.84 -12.23 23.61
CA PRO A 24 3.23 -13.35 22.78
C PRO A 24 4.65 -13.08 22.26
N PRO A 25 5.52 -14.10 22.17
CA PRO A 25 6.88 -13.91 21.67
C PRO A 25 6.82 -13.21 20.31
N ALA A 26 7.79 -12.33 20.05
CA ALA A 26 7.90 -11.64 18.77
C ALA A 26 7.87 -12.68 17.65
N ARG A 27 6.77 -12.70 16.88
CA ARG A 27 6.65 -13.56 15.71
C ARG A 27 7.53 -12.98 14.62
N ASP A 28 8.46 -13.79 14.12
CA ASP A 28 9.19 -13.47 12.91
C ASP A 28 8.28 -13.58 11.69
N TRP A 29 8.51 -12.70 10.72
CA TRP A 29 7.71 -12.61 9.49
C TRP A 29 8.55 -13.01 8.30
N TRP A 30 8.19 -14.11 7.64
CA TRP A 30 8.99 -14.69 6.57
C TRP A 30 8.34 -14.49 5.20
N VAL A 31 9.16 -14.13 4.22
CA VAL A 31 8.81 -14.32 2.81
C VAL A 31 8.96 -15.80 2.43
N PRO A 32 8.40 -16.26 1.30
CA PRO A 32 8.63 -17.62 0.82
C PRO A 32 10.13 -17.90 0.64
N GLU A 33 10.56 -19.14 0.89
CA GLU A 33 11.97 -19.53 0.77
C GLU A 33 12.52 -19.24 -0.64
N GLY A 34 13.75 -18.73 -0.72
CA GLY A 34 14.39 -18.35 -1.99
C GLY A 34 13.81 -17.10 -2.66
N SER A 35 12.87 -16.40 -2.02
CA SER A 35 12.22 -15.21 -2.57
C SER A 35 12.77 -13.90 -2.01
N ILE A 36 12.79 -12.88 -2.86
CA ILE A 36 12.94 -11.47 -2.47
C ILE A 36 11.74 -10.70 -3.00
N ILE A 37 11.19 -9.82 -2.17
CA ILE A 37 10.01 -9.01 -2.51
C ILE A 37 10.36 -7.54 -2.38
N TYR A 38 10.14 -6.80 -3.45
CA TYR A 38 10.24 -5.35 -3.50
C TYR A 38 8.83 -4.78 -3.52
N VAL A 39 8.53 -3.82 -2.64
CA VAL A 39 7.19 -3.24 -2.51
C VAL A 39 7.30 -1.74 -2.69
N ILE A 40 6.68 -1.21 -3.76
CA ILE A 40 6.71 0.21 -4.09
C ILE A 40 5.43 0.88 -3.60
N GLY A 41 5.59 2.00 -2.87
CA GLY A 41 4.48 2.83 -2.39
C GLY A 41 3.82 3.69 -3.48
N ASP A 42 2.99 4.64 -3.05
CA ASP A 42 2.15 5.48 -3.92
C ASP A 42 3.01 6.37 -4.85
N ILE A 43 2.83 6.21 -6.17
CA ILE A 43 3.67 6.84 -7.20
C ILE A 43 3.12 8.20 -7.61
N HIS A 44 1.79 8.32 -7.78
CA HIS A 44 1.09 9.55 -8.10
C HIS A 44 1.72 10.36 -9.24
N GLY A 45 1.83 9.77 -10.43
CA GLY A 45 2.28 10.46 -11.64
C GLY A 45 3.73 10.96 -11.59
N ARG A 46 4.58 10.37 -10.75
CA ARG A 46 6.01 10.67 -10.63
C ARG A 46 6.87 9.63 -11.34
N VAL A 47 6.84 9.65 -12.67
CA VAL A 47 7.66 8.75 -13.50
C VAL A 47 9.17 8.94 -13.24
N ASP A 48 9.58 10.17 -12.95
CA ASP A 48 10.97 10.53 -12.61
C ASP A 48 11.47 9.82 -11.35
N LEU A 49 10.61 9.69 -10.32
CA LEU A 49 10.95 8.95 -9.11
C LEU A 49 10.83 7.44 -9.33
N LEU A 50 9.85 6.99 -10.12
CA LEU A 50 9.70 5.59 -10.45
C LEU A 50 10.96 5.07 -11.17
N ASP A 51 11.45 5.78 -12.17
CA ASP A 51 12.65 5.40 -12.92
C ASP A 51 13.88 5.30 -12.01
N ALA A 52 14.13 6.33 -11.19
CA ALA A 52 15.24 6.35 -10.25
C ALA A 52 15.16 5.22 -9.20
N LEU A 53 13.95 4.81 -8.80
CA LEU A 53 13.77 3.71 -7.86
C LEU A 53 13.94 2.35 -8.53
N LEU A 54 13.48 2.19 -9.77
CA LEU A 54 13.65 0.97 -10.55
C LEU A 54 15.12 0.70 -10.86
N GLU A 55 15.91 1.73 -11.15
CA GLU A 55 17.37 1.63 -11.28
C GLU A 55 18.00 1.09 -9.99
N ARG A 56 17.65 1.68 -8.84
CA ARG A 56 18.14 1.20 -7.53
C ARG A 56 17.74 -0.25 -7.27
N ILE A 57 16.53 -0.67 -7.66
CA ILE A 57 16.08 -2.07 -7.51
C ILE A 57 16.87 -3.00 -8.45
N ALA A 58 17.21 -2.55 -9.66
CA ALA A 58 18.04 -3.33 -10.57
C ALA A 58 19.46 -3.54 -10.03
N ASP A 59 20.03 -2.51 -9.41
CA ASP A 59 21.40 -2.52 -8.84
C ASP A 59 21.52 -3.31 -7.54
N ASP A 60 20.43 -3.44 -6.80
CA ASP A 60 20.39 -4.01 -5.45
C ASP A 60 20.54 -5.55 -5.40
N GLU A 61 21.12 -6.13 -6.47
CA GLU A 61 21.48 -7.54 -6.67
C GLU A 61 20.99 -8.49 -5.56
N GLY A 62 19.82 -9.10 -5.79
CA GLY A 62 19.26 -10.07 -4.86
C GLY A 62 20.32 -11.08 -4.38
N GLN A 63 20.27 -11.45 -3.10
CA GLN A 63 21.32 -12.25 -2.45
C GLN A 63 21.56 -13.59 -3.16
N ARG A 64 22.77 -14.17 -2.98
CA ARG A 64 23.07 -15.54 -3.42
C ARG A 64 21.98 -16.51 -2.94
N GLY A 65 21.41 -17.28 -3.87
CA GLY A 65 20.30 -18.20 -3.58
C GLY A 65 18.90 -17.63 -3.87
N THR A 66 18.79 -16.36 -4.31
CA THR A 66 17.51 -15.80 -4.78
C THR A 66 17.07 -16.48 -6.08
N THR A 67 15.99 -17.26 -6.00
CA THR A 67 15.37 -17.96 -7.14
C THR A 67 14.10 -17.27 -7.63
N GLN A 68 13.47 -16.45 -6.78
CA GLN A 68 12.21 -15.77 -7.07
C GLN A 68 12.35 -14.28 -6.75
N ARG A 69 11.94 -13.42 -7.68
CA ARG A 69 11.92 -11.96 -7.50
C ARG A 69 10.51 -11.45 -7.75
N CYS A 70 9.88 -10.89 -6.72
CA CYS A 70 8.54 -10.32 -6.80
C CYS A 70 8.60 -8.81 -6.61
N LEU A 71 7.87 -8.07 -7.44
CA LEU A 71 7.74 -6.62 -7.37
C LEU A 71 6.26 -6.28 -7.21
N VAL A 72 5.89 -5.80 -6.02
CA VAL A 72 4.53 -5.42 -5.66
C VAL A 72 4.40 -3.90 -5.71
N PHE A 73 3.40 -3.41 -6.42
CA PHE A 73 3.04 -1.99 -6.43
C PHE A 73 1.74 -1.79 -5.67
N LEU A 74 1.74 -0.91 -4.67
CA LEU A 74 0.62 -0.76 -3.73
C LEU A 74 -0.59 0.04 -4.26
N GLY A 75 -0.55 0.51 -5.51
CA GLY A 75 -1.61 1.33 -6.11
C GLY A 75 -1.28 2.81 -6.12
N ASP A 76 -2.27 3.64 -6.49
CA ASP A 76 -2.13 5.10 -6.61
C ASP A 76 -0.97 5.47 -7.55
N TYR A 77 -1.05 4.94 -8.77
CA TYR A 77 -0.13 5.19 -9.88
C TYR A 77 -0.34 6.58 -10.48
N ILE A 78 -1.61 7.00 -10.55
CA ILE A 78 -2.05 8.21 -11.24
C ILE A 78 -2.35 9.34 -10.26
N ASP A 79 -2.72 10.49 -10.85
CA ASP A 79 -3.15 11.71 -10.18
C ASP A 79 -2.03 12.45 -9.43
N ARG A 80 -2.28 13.73 -9.16
CA ARG A 80 -1.42 14.67 -8.41
C ARG A 80 -0.13 15.05 -9.13
N GLY A 81 0.72 14.09 -9.48
CA GLY A 81 1.93 14.33 -10.28
C GLY A 81 1.62 14.51 -11.77
N PRO A 82 2.56 15.12 -12.52
CA PRO A 82 2.30 15.57 -13.88
C PRO A 82 2.25 14.45 -14.92
N ALA A 83 2.81 13.27 -14.62
CA ALA A 83 3.18 12.27 -15.63
C ALA A 83 2.44 10.93 -15.42
N SER A 84 1.11 10.98 -15.20
CA SER A 84 0.32 9.76 -14.94
C SER A 84 0.34 8.79 -16.12
N ARG A 85 0.23 9.31 -17.35
CA ARG A 85 0.34 8.51 -18.58
C ARG A 85 1.69 7.80 -18.66
N GLU A 86 2.78 8.52 -18.43
CA GLU A 86 4.14 8.03 -18.53
C GLU A 86 4.45 6.98 -17.48
N VAL A 87 3.89 7.11 -16.26
CA VAL A 87 3.96 6.04 -15.24
C VAL A 87 3.37 4.75 -15.79
N ILE A 88 2.18 4.78 -16.38
CA ILE A 88 1.54 3.57 -16.92
C ILE A 88 2.29 3.01 -18.13
N ASP A 89 2.74 3.89 -19.05
CA ASP A 89 3.60 3.50 -20.17
C ASP A 89 4.85 2.78 -19.65
N ARG A 90 5.48 3.32 -18.60
CA ARG A 90 6.68 2.75 -17.99
C ARG A 90 6.44 1.37 -17.40
N LEU A 91 5.34 1.18 -16.67
CA LEU A 91 4.99 -0.11 -16.06
C LEU A 91 4.66 -1.17 -17.12
N LEU A 92 3.97 -0.79 -18.20
CA LEU A 92 3.59 -1.69 -19.29
C LEU A 92 4.74 -2.07 -20.20
N ASN A 93 5.79 -1.27 -20.27
CA ASN A 93 7.02 -1.58 -21.02
C ASN A 93 7.96 -2.53 -20.27
N ASP A 94 7.49 -3.16 -19.20
CA ASP A 94 8.17 -4.20 -18.42
C ASP A 94 9.60 -3.84 -17.97
N PRO A 95 9.76 -2.92 -16.99
CA PRO A 95 11.06 -2.39 -16.58
C PRO A 95 12.11 -3.41 -16.13
N LEU A 96 11.63 -4.51 -15.56
CA LEU A 96 12.42 -5.48 -14.81
C LEU A 96 11.90 -6.87 -15.20
N PRO A 97 12.17 -7.34 -16.43
CA PRO A 97 11.49 -8.51 -17.02
C PRO A 97 11.72 -9.83 -16.26
N THR A 98 12.76 -9.90 -15.42
CA THR A 98 13.05 -11.08 -14.58
C THR A 98 12.23 -11.12 -13.28
N PHE A 99 11.43 -10.09 -13.00
CA PHE A 99 10.58 -9.99 -11.81
C PHE A 99 9.14 -10.37 -12.16
N HIS A 100 8.54 -11.21 -11.33
CA HIS A 100 7.09 -11.32 -11.26
C HIS A 100 6.52 -10.02 -10.68
N LYS A 101 5.44 -9.49 -11.27
CA LYS A 101 4.89 -8.18 -10.91
C LYS A 101 3.45 -8.30 -10.46
N GLU A 102 3.15 -7.62 -9.37
CA GLU A 102 1.83 -7.54 -8.79
C GLU A 102 1.40 -6.08 -8.68
N PHE A 103 0.28 -5.75 -9.31
CA PHE A 103 -0.23 -4.38 -9.38
C PHE A 103 -1.53 -4.28 -8.59
N LEU A 104 -1.51 -3.54 -7.48
CA LEU A 104 -2.67 -3.37 -6.63
C LEU A 104 -3.52 -2.16 -7.02
N LEU A 105 -4.80 -2.26 -6.76
CA LEU A 105 -5.77 -1.19 -6.96
C LEU A 105 -5.60 -0.13 -5.87
N GLY A 106 -5.26 1.09 -6.26
CA GLY A 106 -5.32 2.26 -5.40
C GLY A 106 -6.72 2.88 -5.35
N ASN A 107 -6.94 3.77 -4.39
CA ASN A 107 -8.22 4.47 -4.32
C ASN A 107 -8.37 5.46 -5.47
N HIS A 108 -7.27 6.03 -5.98
CA HIS A 108 -7.31 6.95 -7.11
C HIS A 108 -7.78 6.27 -8.40
N GLU A 109 -7.21 5.10 -8.73
CA GLU A 109 -7.67 4.30 -9.87
C GLU A 109 -9.13 3.86 -9.68
N GLN A 110 -9.53 3.49 -8.46
CA GLN A 110 -10.92 3.12 -8.20
C GLN A 110 -11.90 4.27 -8.48
N VAL A 111 -11.61 5.50 -8.05
CA VAL A 111 -12.50 6.64 -8.32
C VAL A 111 -12.53 6.98 -9.81
N MET A 112 -11.37 6.98 -10.48
CA MET A 112 -11.30 7.17 -11.93
C MET A 112 -12.17 6.14 -12.66
N LEU A 113 -12.00 4.85 -12.37
CA LEU A 113 -12.78 3.78 -13.00
C LEU A 113 -14.30 3.94 -12.75
N ARG A 114 -14.71 4.33 -11.55
CA ARG A 114 -16.13 4.64 -11.25
C ARG A 114 -16.65 5.76 -12.12
N TYR A 115 -15.88 6.84 -12.28
CA TYR A 115 -16.26 7.94 -13.15
C TYR A 115 -16.36 7.49 -14.61
N LEU A 116 -15.34 6.79 -15.13
CA LEU A 116 -15.33 6.29 -16.51
C LEU A 116 -16.46 5.28 -16.79
N ASN A 117 -16.93 4.58 -15.76
CA ASN A 117 -18.08 3.66 -15.82
C ASN A 117 -19.45 4.36 -15.59
N GLY A 118 -19.48 5.70 -15.50
CA GLY A 118 -20.72 6.48 -15.55
C GLY A 118 -21.21 7.03 -14.21
N ASP A 119 -20.46 6.85 -13.11
CA ASP A 119 -20.80 7.48 -11.83
C ASP A 119 -20.34 8.95 -11.83
N LEU A 120 -21.15 9.85 -12.42
CA LEU A 120 -20.82 11.28 -12.52
C LEU A 120 -20.63 11.96 -11.16
N ARG A 121 -21.22 11.42 -10.09
CA ARG A 121 -21.15 11.98 -8.73
C ARG A 121 -19.73 12.04 -8.18
N VAL A 122 -18.84 11.16 -8.65
CA VAL A 122 -17.44 11.15 -8.20
C VAL A 122 -16.51 12.04 -9.04
N ALA A 123 -16.97 12.54 -10.19
CA ALA A 123 -16.14 13.21 -11.18
C ALA A 123 -15.40 14.43 -10.61
N ARG A 124 -16.15 15.38 -10.03
CA ARG A 124 -15.56 16.61 -9.46
C ARG A 124 -14.59 16.29 -8.33
N HIS A 125 -14.95 15.36 -7.45
CA HIS A 125 -14.09 14.96 -6.35
C HIS A 125 -12.75 14.39 -6.84
N TRP A 126 -12.80 13.49 -7.83
CA TRP A 126 -11.61 12.91 -8.43
C TRP A 126 -10.71 13.97 -9.08
N LEU A 127 -11.28 14.82 -9.93
CA LEU A 127 -10.54 15.88 -10.62
C LEU A 127 -9.83 16.81 -9.61
N GLN A 128 -10.53 17.21 -8.55
CA GLN A 128 -9.96 18.03 -7.46
C GLN A 128 -8.87 17.33 -6.65
N LYS A 129 -8.85 15.99 -6.62
CA LYS A 129 -7.86 15.20 -5.87
C LYS A 129 -6.64 14.81 -6.70
N GLY A 130 -6.48 15.38 -7.89
CA GLY A 130 -5.33 15.16 -8.75
C GLY A 130 -5.69 14.60 -10.13
N GLY A 131 -6.97 14.30 -10.37
CA GLY A 131 -7.44 13.79 -11.66
C GLY A 131 -7.24 14.79 -12.80
N LEU A 132 -7.19 16.10 -12.54
CA LEU A 132 -6.85 17.09 -13.58
C LEU A 132 -5.45 16.85 -14.16
N GLN A 133 -4.46 16.60 -13.32
CA GLN A 133 -3.08 16.30 -13.75
C GLN A 133 -3.03 14.99 -14.53
N ALA A 134 -3.76 13.96 -14.09
CA ALA A 134 -3.86 12.72 -14.83
C ALA A 134 -4.45 12.95 -16.22
N VAL A 135 -5.60 13.63 -16.32
CA VAL A 135 -6.26 13.95 -17.59
C VAL A 135 -5.36 14.80 -18.50
N SER A 136 -4.64 15.77 -17.94
CA SER A 136 -3.66 16.60 -18.67
C SER A 136 -2.52 15.77 -19.24
N SER A 137 -2.03 14.74 -18.53
CA SER A 137 -0.98 13.84 -19.05
C SER A 137 -1.43 13.01 -20.27
N TYR A 138 -2.75 12.88 -20.47
CA TYR A 138 -3.34 12.29 -21.69
C TYR A 138 -3.65 13.33 -22.78
N GLY A 139 -3.22 14.58 -22.63
CA GLY A 139 -3.37 15.63 -23.63
C GLY A 139 -4.70 16.38 -23.60
N LEU A 140 -5.45 16.30 -22.51
CA LEU A 140 -6.72 16.99 -22.33
C LEU A 140 -6.57 18.16 -21.36
N ASP A 141 -6.86 19.37 -21.84
CA ASP A 141 -6.92 20.57 -21.00
C ASP A 141 -8.34 20.74 -20.44
N VAL A 142 -8.46 20.79 -19.12
CA VAL A 142 -9.75 20.79 -18.41
C VAL A 142 -9.75 21.88 -17.34
N ALA A 143 -10.66 22.84 -17.50
CA ALA A 143 -10.97 23.81 -16.46
C ALA A 143 -12.20 23.36 -15.65
N LEU A 144 -12.07 23.27 -14.33
CA LEU A 144 -13.15 22.84 -13.43
C LEU A 144 -14.36 23.78 -13.48
N GLU A 145 -14.15 25.08 -13.71
CA GLU A 145 -15.25 26.05 -13.86
C GLU A 145 -16.18 25.73 -15.04
N ASN A 146 -15.67 25.07 -16.08
CA ASN A 146 -16.45 24.73 -17.28
C ASN A 146 -17.29 23.46 -17.08
N LEU A 147 -17.07 22.72 -16.00
CA LEU A 147 -17.82 21.52 -15.66
C LEU A 147 -19.02 21.91 -14.79
N THR A 148 -20.00 22.61 -15.36
CA THR A 148 -21.12 23.20 -14.60
C THR A 148 -22.27 22.22 -14.34
N ASP A 149 -22.48 21.25 -15.22
CA ASP A 149 -23.59 20.29 -15.16
C ASP A 149 -23.17 18.86 -15.54
N ASP A 150 -24.11 17.91 -15.43
CA ASP A 150 -23.88 16.50 -15.75
C ASP A 150 -23.56 16.26 -17.23
N LYS A 151 -24.03 17.14 -18.14
CA LYS A 151 -23.75 17.03 -19.58
C LYS A 151 -22.29 17.36 -19.87
N ALA A 152 -21.73 18.37 -19.20
CA ALA A 152 -20.32 18.71 -19.27
C ALA A 152 -19.44 17.57 -18.72
N LEU A 153 -19.83 16.99 -17.57
CA LEU A 153 -19.14 15.83 -17.00
C LEU A 153 -19.21 14.62 -17.94
N GLU A 154 -20.36 14.33 -18.54
CA GLU A 154 -20.50 13.21 -19.48
C GLU A 154 -19.68 13.43 -20.76
N SER A 155 -19.58 14.67 -21.24
CA SER A 155 -18.74 15.02 -22.39
C SER A 155 -17.25 14.82 -22.08
N LEU A 156 -16.81 15.27 -20.90
CA LEU A 156 -15.45 15.06 -20.43
C LEU A 156 -15.15 13.56 -20.26
N ARG A 157 -16.06 12.78 -19.66
CA ARG A 157 -15.91 11.33 -19.51
C ARG A 157 -15.65 10.65 -20.86
N LYS A 158 -16.40 11.02 -21.90
CA LYS A 158 -16.19 10.49 -23.27
C LYS A 158 -14.83 10.88 -23.82
N ALA A 159 -14.42 12.14 -23.67
CA ALA A 159 -13.12 12.61 -24.12
C ALA A 159 -11.97 11.85 -23.42
N ILE A 160 -12.05 11.65 -22.10
CA ILE A 160 -11.04 10.88 -21.35
C ILE A 160 -10.98 9.44 -21.85
N LYS A 161 -12.13 8.77 -22.04
CA LYS A 161 -12.16 7.40 -22.56
C LYS A 161 -11.56 7.28 -23.97
N GLN A 162 -11.63 8.33 -24.79
CA GLN A 162 -11.01 8.36 -26.11
C GLN A 162 -9.50 8.64 -26.03
N ALA A 163 -9.05 9.41 -25.05
CA ALA A 163 -7.66 9.78 -24.88
C ALA A 163 -6.80 8.67 -24.22
N ILE A 164 -7.39 7.86 -23.33
CA ILE A 164 -6.67 6.76 -22.67
C ILE A 164 -6.49 5.58 -23.65
N PRO A 165 -5.25 5.12 -23.91
CA PRO A 165 -5.02 3.93 -24.73
C PRO A 165 -5.68 2.67 -24.17
N ASN A 166 -6.17 1.78 -25.04
CA ASN A 166 -6.80 0.52 -24.62
C ASN A 166 -5.92 -0.30 -23.66
N ARG A 167 -4.61 -0.39 -23.94
CA ARG A 167 -3.67 -1.10 -23.06
C ARG A 167 -3.60 -0.54 -21.63
N HIS A 168 -3.85 0.76 -21.44
CA HIS A 168 -3.91 1.36 -20.09
C HIS A 168 -5.24 1.03 -19.43
N MET A 169 -6.34 1.06 -20.18
CA MET A 169 -7.64 0.61 -19.67
C MET A 169 -7.60 -0.86 -19.23
N ASP A 170 -6.96 -1.72 -20.04
CA ASP A 170 -6.76 -3.13 -19.70
C ASP A 170 -5.92 -3.27 -18.43
N PHE A 171 -4.84 -2.49 -18.29
CA PHE A 171 -4.04 -2.46 -17.05
C PHE A 171 -4.92 -2.16 -15.82
N TYR A 172 -5.71 -1.08 -15.86
CA TYR A 172 -6.55 -0.70 -14.71
C TYR A 172 -7.61 -1.74 -14.38
N GLN A 173 -8.15 -2.44 -15.38
CA GLN A 173 -9.16 -3.48 -15.19
C GLN A 173 -8.61 -4.76 -14.53
N HIS A 174 -7.30 -4.99 -14.62
CA HIS A 174 -6.64 -6.18 -14.06
C HIS A 174 -5.94 -5.93 -12.72
N LEU A 175 -6.04 -4.71 -12.16
CA LEU A 175 -5.50 -4.41 -10.83
C LEU A 175 -6.15 -5.28 -9.75
N LYS A 176 -5.33 -5.87 -8.88
CA LYS A 176 -5.79 -6.73 -7.78
C LYS A 176 -6.11 -5.89 -6.55
N SER A 177 -7.12 -6.26 -5.76
CA SER A 177 -7.41 -5.55 -4.51
C SER A 177 -6.37 -5.82 -3.41
N SER A 178 -5.65 -6.94 -3.51
CA SER A 178 -4.66 -7.39 -2.54
C SER A 178 -3.76 -8.47 -3.14
N HIS A 179 -2.62 -8.72 -2.49
CA HIS A 179 -1.73 -9.85 -2.78
C HIS A 179 -1.19 -10.46 -1.48
N ARG A 180 -0.71 -11.70 -1.53
CA ARG A 180 -0.10 -12.37 -0.37
C ARG A 180 1.15 -13.11 -0.78
N GLU A 181 2.22 -12.97 0.02
CA GLU A 181 3.46 -13.73 -0.12
C GLU A 181 3.96 -14.13 1.27
N GLY A 182 4.07 -15.44 1.54
CA GLY A 182 4.46 -15.93 2.87
C GLY A 182 3.55 -15.38 3.97
N ASP A 183 4.17 -14.76 4.98
CA ASP A 183 3.45 -14.13 6.09
C ASP A 183 3.05 -12.66 5.84
N TYR A 184 3.31 -12.12 4.64
CA TYR A 184 3.00 -10.74 4.29
C TYR A 184 1.71 -10.64 3.46
N TYR A 185 0.90 -9.64 3.77
CA TYR A 185 -0.31 -9.31 3.01
C TYR A 185 -0.23 -7.87 2.52
N PHE A 186 -0.44 -7.67 1.23
CA PHE A 186 -0.30 -6.38 0.57
C PHE A 186 -1.69 -5.87 0.21
N ALA A 187 -2.02 -4.67 0.67
CA ALA A 187 -3.25 -3.96 0.34
C ALA A 187 -2.96 -2.47 0.30
N HIS A 188 -3.65 -1.73 -0.58
CA HIS A 188 -3.34 -0.32 -0.79
C HIS A 188 -3.45 0.49 0.52
N ALA A 189 -4.56 0.38 1.25
CA ALA A 189 -4.81 1.13 2.47
C ALA A 189 -4.73 0.30 3.76
N GLY A 190 -4.81 -1.04 3.65
CA GLY A 190 -4.73 -1.95 4.79
C GLY A 190 -5.93 -2.89 4.89
N VAL A 191 -6.25 -3.35 6.11
CA VAL A 191 -7.34 -4.32 6.35
C VAL A 191 -8.22 -3.89 7.51
N LEU A 192 -9.50 -4.25 7.48
CA LEU A 192 -10.43 -4.05 8.59
C LEU A 192 -10.06 -4.98 9.76
N PRO A 193 -9.63 -4.46 10.92
CA PRO A 193 -9.24 -5.31 12.05
C PRO A 193 -10.36 -6.19 12.56
N GLY A 194 -10.02 -7.43 12.94
CA GLY A 194 -10.99 -8.41 13.45
C GLY A 194 -11.82 -9.11 12.37
N VAL A 195 -11.64 -8.76 11.10
CA VAL A 195 -12.30 -9.44 9.96
C VAL A 195 -11.27 -10.34 9.25
N PRO A 196 -11.59 -11.62 8.97
CA PRO A 196 -10.71 -12.51 8.20
C PRO A 196 -10.30 -11.91 6.85
N LEU A 197 -9.08 -12.21 6.38
CA LEU A 197 -8.52 -11.61 5.15
C LEU A 197 -9.38 -11.90 3.92
N GLU A 198 -9.98 -13.08 3.85
CA GLU A 198 -10.85 -13.55 2.77
C GLU A 198 -12.22 -12.88 2.77
N GLN A 199 -12.57 -12.20 3.87
CA GLN A 199 -13.84 -11.49 4.06
C GLN A 199 -13.67 -9.97 4.01
N GLN A 200 -12.46 -9.48 3.70
CA GLN A 200 -12.21 -8.06 3.51
C GLN A 200 -12.96 -7.55 2.27
N THR A 201 -13.55 -6.36 2.37
CA THR A 201 -14.17 -5.72 1.21
C THR A 201 -13.13 -4.91 0.44
N VAL A 202 -13.28 -4.80 -0.88
CA VAL A 202 -12.42 -3.91 -1.70
C VAL A 202 -12.45 -2.48 -1.18
N ARG A 203 -13.60 -2.02 -0.66
CA ARG A 203 -13.72 -0.70 -0.05
C ARG A 203 -12.76 -0.54 1.13
N ASP A 204 -12.69 -1.53 2.02
CA ASP A 204 -11.77 -1.46 3.16
C ASP A 204 -10.32 -1.55 2.70
N LEU A 205 -10.01 -2.47 1.78
CA LEU A 205 -8.65 -2.68 1.28
C LEU A 205 -8.03 -1.43 0.65
N VAL A 206 -8.84 -0.54 0.06
CA VAL A 206 -8.33 0.67 -0.62
C VAL A 206 -8.69 2.00 0.07
N TRP A 207 -9.60 2.03 1.05
CA TRP A 207 -10.00 3.31 1.71
C TRP A 207 -9.80 3.34 3.21
N ILE A 208 -9.45 2.22 3.84
CA ILE A 208 -9.38 2.20 5.29
C ILE A 208 -8.37 3.21 5.81
N ARG A 209 -8.74 3.90 6.89
CA ARG A 209 -7.85 4.77 7.65
C ARG A 209 -7.93 4.42 9.12
N GLY A 210 -7.31 5.24 9.98
CA GLY A 210 -7.63 5.37 11.42
C GLY A 210 -7.84 4.06 12.19
N ARG A 211 -9.02 3.43 12.06
CA ARG A 211 -9.34 2.11 12.62
C ARG A 211 -8.28 1.05 12.32
N PHE A 212 -7.65 1.04 11.14
CA PHE A 212 -6.53 0.12 10.85
C PHE A 212 -5.19 0.72 11.30
N HIS A 213 -4.87 1.94 10.88
CA HIS A 213 -3.55 2.54 11.15
C HIS A 213 -3.23 2.74 12.63
N ARG A 214 -4.24 2.83 13.51
CA ARG A 214 -4.08 2.88 14.97
C ARG A 214 -4.26 1.53 15.67
N SER A 215 -4.63 0.48 14.94
CA SER A 215 -4.86 -0.85 15.50
C SER A 215 -3.55 -1.57 15.83
N VAL A 216 -3.58 -2.35 16.90
CA VAL A 216 -2.54 -3.30 17.31
C VAL A 216 -3.00 -4.76 17.17
N VAL A 217 -4.21 -4.98 16.62
CA VAL A 217 -4.76 -6.33 16.39
C VAL A 217 -3.83 -7.13 15.49
N ASP A 218 -3.53 -8.36 15.90
CA ASP A 218 -2.85 -9.34 15.07
C ASP A 218 -3.80 -9.87 13.99
N HIS A 219 -3.36 -9.80 12.74
CA HIS A 219 -4.12 -10.24 11.57
C HIS A 219 -3.71 -11.66 11.12
N GLY A 220 -2.77 -12.30 11.83
CA GLY A 220 -2.13 -13.54 11.41
C GLY A 220 -1.11 -13.36 10.27
N VAL A 221 -0.98 -12.14 9.76
CA VAL A 221 -0.07 -11.67 8.70
C VAL A 221 0.43 -10.28 9.04
N ARG A 222 1.56 -9.88 8.43
CA ARG A 222 2.02 -8.49 8.47
C ARG A 222 1.53 -7.73 7.25
N VAL A 223 0.70 -6.72 7.49
CA VAL A 223 0.06 -5.97 6.40
C VAL A 223 0.97 -4.85 5.92
N VAL A 224 1.35 -4.86 4.65
CA VAL A 224 2.12 -3.78 4.01
C VAL A 224 1.18 -2.90 3.19
N HIS A 225 1.24 -1.59 3.41
CA HIS A 225 0.30 -0.64 2.83
C HIS A 225 0.92 0.72 2.48
N GLY A 226 0.22 1.44 1.61
CA GLY A 226 0.48 2.82 1.22
C GLY A 226 -0.61 3.74 1.78
N HIS A 227 -1.16 4.62 0.93
CA HIS A 227 -2.37 5.45 1.14
C HIS A 227 -2.30 6.55 2.22
N GLU A 228 -1.81 6.22 3.43
CA GLU A 228 -1.64 7.18 4.52
C GLU A 228 -0.24 7.76 4.46
N VAL A 229 -0.12 8.95 3.85
CA VAL A 229 1.14 9.69 3.76
C VAL A 229 1.73 9.95 5.14
N VAL A 230 2.89 9.37 5.40
CA VAL A 230 3.68 9.53 6.62
C VAL A 230 5.04 10.15 6.30
N PRO A 231 5.63 10.95 7.21
CA PRO A 231 6.91 11.60 6.95
C PRO A 231 8.09 10.62 6.89
N ARG A 232 7.94 9.43 7.49
CA ARG A 232 8.91 8.33 7.50
C ARG A 232 8.14 7.02 7.49
N VAL A 233 8.77 5.97 6.98
CA VAL A 233 8.20 4.62 7.01
C VAL A 233 7.81 4.23 8.43
N GLU A 234 6.63 3.65 8.57
CA GLU A 234 6.15 3.13 9.85
C GLU A 234 6.25 1.61 9.90
N VAL A 235 7.10 1.09 10.77
CA VAL A 235 7.25 -0.35 11.00
C VAL A 235 6.58 -0.70 12.33
N ARG A 236 5.53 -1.50 12.30
CA ARG A 236 4.87 -2.09 13.49
C ARG A 236 4.85 -3.61 13.39
N THR A 237 4.47 -4.27 14.47
CA THR A 237 4.39 -5.74 14.55
C THR A 237 3.37 -6.29 13.57
N ASN A 238 2.20 -5.67 13.45
CA ASN A 238 1.09 -6.11 12.60
C ASN A 238 1.05 -5.45 11.20
N ARG A 239 1.82 -4.38 10.96
CA ARG A 239 1.78 -3.65 9.69
C ARG A 239 3.05 -2.86 9.36
N ILE A 240 3.25 -2.54 8.09
CA ILE A 240 4.28 -1.63 7.59
C ILE A 240 3.64 -0.61 6.63
N GLY A 241 3.75 0.68 6.93
CA GLY A 241 3.25 1.77 6.08
C GLY A 241 4.39 2.48 5.37
N ILE A 242 4.37 2.49 4.03
CA ILE A 242 5.51 2.97 3.21
C ILE A 242 5.20 4.18 2.31
N ASP A 243 3.97 4.71 2.34
CA ASP A 243 3.65 5.94 1.61
C ASP A 243 4.32 7.15 2.27
N THR A 244 5.37 7.64 1.60
CA THR A 244 6.18 8.79 2.02
C THR A 244 5.85 10.05 1.23
N GLY A 245 4.73 10.02 0.49
CA GLY A 245 4.18 11.16 -0.23
C GLY A 245 5.00 11.57 -1.45
N ALA A 246 5.38 10.63 -2.31
CA ALA A 246 6.28 10.85 -3.45
C ALA A 246 5.97 12.11 -4.27
N TYR A 247 4.69 12.34 -4.61
CA TYR A 247 4.25 13.52 -5.38
C TYR A 247 4.57 14.86 -4.71
N ARG A 248 4.63 14.91 -3.37
CA ARG A 248 4.83 16.14 -2.58
C ARG A 248 6.22 16.24 -1.95
N THR A 249 6.87 15.12 -1.63
CA THR A 249 8.16 15.10 -0.94
C THR A 249 9.33 14.87 -1.90
N GLY A 250 9.09 14.34 -3.10
CA GLY A 250 10.17 13.88 -3.96
C GLY A 250 10.80 12.55 -3.52
N VAL A 251 10.21 11.88 -2.51
CA VAL A 251 10.70 10.61 -1.97
C VAL A 251 9.68 9.52 -2.26
N LEU A 252 10.05 8.61 -3.15
CA LEU A 252 9.35 7.36 -3.39
C LEU A 252 10.10 6.25 -2.66
N THR A 253 9.36 5.44 -1.90
CA THR A 253 9.92 4.41 -1.04
C THR A 253 9.62 3.03 -1.60
N CYS A 254 10.64 2.17 -1.60
CA CYS A 254 10.53 0.74 -1.75
C CYS A 254 10.91 0.03 -0.45
N LEU A 255 10.06 -0.86 0.03
CA LEU A 255 10.39 -1.84 1.06
C LEU A 255 10.96 -3.09 0.39
N VAL A 256 12.08 -3.60 0.91
CA VAL A 256 12.69 -4.85 0.45
C VAL A 256 12.60 -5.88 1.57
N LEU A 257 11.98 -7.01 1.24
CA LEU A 257 11.77 -8.15 2.12
C LEU A 257 12.61 -9.33 1.61
N ASN A 258 13.46 -9.87 2.47
CA ASN A 258 14.29 -11.03 2.16
C ASN A 258 14.43 -11.90 3.42
N ALA A 259 14.07 -13.18 3.33
CA ALA A 259 13.94 -14.06 4.49
C ALA A 259 13.05 -13.41 5.58
N ASN A 260 13.59 -13.17 6.77
CA ASN A 260 12.95 -12.44 7.86
C ASN A 260 13.42 -10.98 8.01
N THR A 261 14.20 -10.48 7.05
CA THR A 261 14.80 -9.14 7.10
C THR A 261 14.00 -8.12 6.30
N ILE A 262 14.00 -6.88 6.79
CA ILE A 262 13.38 -5.72 6.14
C ILE A 262 14.44 -4.63 5.93
N ARG A 263 14.42 -3.97 4.78
CA ARG A 263 15.20 -2.76 4.50
C ARG A 263 14.45 -1.86 3.50
N PHE A 264 14.99 -0.68 3.23
CA PHE A 264 14.33 0.31 2.37
C PHE A 264 15.27 0.86 1.32
N LEU A 265 14.74 1.07 0.12
CA LEU A 265 15.35 1.90 -0.92
C LEU A 265 14.47 3.14 -1.09
N GLN A 266 15.08 4.32 -1.17
CA GLN A 266 14.34 5.57 -1.33
C GLN A 266 14.95 6.45 -2.41
N THR A 267 14.11 7.15 -3.16
CA THR A 267 14.56 8.26 -4.00
C THR A 267 14.78 9.53 -3.17
N GLY A 268 15.30 10.59 -3.79
CA GLY A 268 15.49 11.87 -3.10
C GLY A 268 16.68 11.92 -2.12
N GLN A 269 17.32 10.79 -1.79
CA GLN A 269 18.62 10.78 -1.13
C GLN A 269 19.75 10.80 -2.18
N ARG A 270 20.25 11.99 -2.50
CA ARG A 270 21.59 12.15 -3.11
C ARG A 270 22.57 12.50 -1.98
N GLY A 271 23.48 11.57 -1.64
CA GLY A 271 24.74 11.93 -0.97
C GLY A 271 24.97 11.54 0.49
N ALA A 272 24.37 10.47 1.03
CA ALA A 272 24.89 9.83 2.24
C ALA A 272 25.57 8.51 1.85
N PRO A 273 26.80 8.21 2.30
CA PRO A 273 27.40 6.89 2.11
C PRO A 273 26.52 5.83 2.77
N ASP A 274 26.45 4.63 2.16
CA ASP A 274 25.82 3.42 2.70
C ASP A 274 26.56 2.90 3.96
N SER A 275 26.59 3.71 5.03
CA SER A 275 27.12 3.31 6.32
C SER A 275 26.03 3.47 7.38
N GLU A 276 25.52 2.31 7.83
CA GLU A 276 24.88 2.08 9.13
C GLU A 276 23.46 2.64 9.38
N GLN A 277 22.49 2.38 8.49
CA GLN A 277 21.09 2.41 8.91
C GLN A 277 20.32 1.14 8.56
N SER A 278 19.88 0.47 9.64
CA SER A 278 18.86 -0.59 9.73
C SER A 278 19.20 -1.98 9.19
N ARG A 279 20.18 -2.64 9.82
CA ARG A 279 19.92 -4.01 10.29
C ARG A 279 19.26 -3.89 11.66
N LEU A 280 17.93 -3.89 11.71
CA LEU A 280 17.23 -4.21 12.96
C LEU A 280 17.31 -5.72 13.09
N ASP A 281 18.39 -6.20 13.70
CA ASP A 281 18.49 -7.56 14.18
C ASP A 281 17.57 -7.68 15.39
N LEU A 282 16.46 -8.42 15.27
CA LEU A 282 15.49 -8.62 16.35
C LEU A 282 15.96 -9.67 17.38
N SER A 283 17.25 -10.03 17.37
CA SER A 283 17.84 -10.97 18.32
C SER A 283 18.51 -10.29 19.52
N SER A 284 17.76 -9.55 20.34
CA SER A 284 18.10 -9.31 21.77
C SER A 284 17.08 -8.43 22.49
N ALA A 285 16.05 -9.05 23.06
CA ALA A 285 15.37 -8.61 24.29
C ALA A 285 14.59 -9.79 24.90
#